data_AF-A0A0M9DP29-F1
#
_entry.id   AF-A0A0M9DP29-F1
#
_cell.length_a   1.000
_cell.length_b   1.000
_cell.length_c   1.000
_cell.angle_alpha   90.00
_cell.angle_beta   90.00
_cell.angle_gamma   90.00
#
_symmetry.space_group_name_H-M   'P 1'
#
loop_
_entity.id
_entity.type
_entity.pdbx_description
1 polymer ?
#
loop_
_entity_poly.entity_id
_entity_poly.type
_entity_poly.pdbx_seq_one_letter_code
_entity_poly.pdbx_strand_id
1 'polypeptide(L)'
;MNVPKYDIEYFEGITAPYIDWVGGGNFDGYLVLKSLIFKQLNKKVELHTKVVDKTRYDGKIEDSVLIGTFEQSDKDTITLIFEHFQMRGKILGKNEEMIVFDIWHTATKRTEVYKIKE
;
A
#
# COMPACT_ATOMS: atom_id res chain seq x y z
N MET A 1 13.04 -1.59 -18.88
CA MET A 1 11.69 -1.62 -18.31
C MET A 1 11.86 -2.23 -16.94
N ASN A 2 11.65 -1.42 -15.92
CA ASN A 2 11.82 -1.85 -14.53
C ASN A 2 10.57 -2.64 -14.13
N VAL A 3 10.75 -3.75 -13.43
CA VAL A 3 9.66 -4.63 -12.98
C VAL A 3 9.67 -4.73 -11.47
N PRO A 4 8.50 -4.80 -10.80
CA PRO A 4 8.48 -5.03 -9.37
C PRO A 4 9.07 -6.41 -9.09
N LYS A 5 9.88 -6.51 -8.05
CA LYS A 5 10.31 -7.81 -7.53
C LYS A 5 9.08 -8.57 -7.03
N TYR A 6 8.94 -9.80 -7.50
CA TYR A 6 7.82 -10.67 -7.17
C TYR A 6 8.08 -11.47 -5.89
N ASP A 7 7.01 -11.88 -5.23
CA ASP A 7 7.02 -12.71 -4.02
C ASP A 7 7.82 -12.12 -2.85
N ILE A 8 8.04 -10.80 -2.90
CA ILE A 8 8.71 -10.00 -1.87
C ILE A 8 7.72 -8.97 -1.34
N GLU A 9 7.81 -8.69 -0.04
CA GLU A 9 6.99 -7.73 0.66
C GLU A 9 7.60 -6.32 0.60
N TYR A 10 6.83 -5.37 0.08
CA TYR A 10 7.13 -3.96 0.14
C TYR A 10 6.32 -3.34 1.26
N PHE A 11 6.98 -2.74 2.24
CA PHE A 11 6.30 -2.06 3.35
C PHE A 11 6.04 -0.60 3.01
N GLU A 12 4.90 -0.07 3.44
CA GLU A 12 4.61 1.36 3.33
C GLU A 12 5.64 2.18 4.15
N GLY A 13 6.41 3.02 3.47
CA GLY A 13 7.29 4.05 4.02
C GLY A 13 8.64 3.59 4.61
N ILE A 14 9.48 4.59 4.93
CA ILE A 14 10.68 4.50 5.77
C ILE A 14 10.31 4.70 7.26
N THR A 15 9.11 5.24 7.50
CA THR A 15 8.53 5.48 8.82
C THR A 15 7.47 4.42 9.09
N ALA A 16 7.77 3.58 10.07
CA ALA A 16 6.89 3.07 11.13
C ALA A 16 5.43 3.62 11.15
N PRO A 17 4.46 2.81 11.65
CA PRO A 17 3.03 2.84 11.32
C PRO A 17 2.38 4.22 11.25
N TYR A 18 1.43 4.38 10.32
CA TYR A 18 0.61 5.60 10.23
C TYR A 18 -0.69 5.41 11.03
N ILE A 19 -1.20 6.52 11.58
CA ILE A 19 -2.48 6.53 12.31
C ILE A 19 -3.62 6.66 11.30
N ASP A 20 -4.57 5.72 11.31
CA ASP A 20 -5.83 5.87 10.60
C ASP A 20 -6.85 6.53 11.54
N TRP A 21 -7.24 7.77 11.22
CA TRP A 21 -8.14 8.58 12.04
C TRP A 21 -9.59 8.34 11.62
N VAL A 22 -10.44 7.89 12.56
CA VAL A 22 -11.85 7.58 12.25
C VAL A 22 -12.77 8.79 12.48
N GLY A 23 -12.34 9.84 13.19
CA GLY A 23 -13.13 11.06 13.37
C GLY A 23 -12.46 12.15 14.20
N GLY A 24 -12.79 13.42 13.90
CA GLY A 24 -12.20 14.61 14.51
C GLY A 24 -12.51 14.80 16.00
N GLY A 25 -11.58 15.45 16.70
CA GLY A 25 -11.75 15.96 18.07
C GLY A 25 -11.14 15.09 19.17
N ASN A 26 -11.37 13.77 19.15
CA ASN A 26 -11.06 12.89 20.29
C ASN A 26 -9.83 11.99 20.13
N PHE A 27 -9.12 12.04 19.01
CA PHE A 27 -7.98 11.15 18.73
C PHE A 27 -8.33 9.64 18.81
N ASP A 28 -9.58 9.28 18.49
CA ASP A 28 -10.01 7.89 18.37
C ASP A 28 -9.50 7.32 17.05
N GLY A 29 -8.59 6.36 17.13
CA GLY A 29 -7.88 5.81 15.99
C GLY A 29 -7.07 4.59 16.34
N TYR A 30 -6.57 3.92 15.32
CA TYR A 30 -5.74 2.74 15.44
C TYR A 30 -4.51 2.87 14.54
N LEU A 31 -3.42 2.21 14.94
CA LEU A 31 -2.19 2.15 14.16
C LEU A 31 -2.26 0.97 13.21
N VAL A 32 -1.92 1.21 11.95
CA VAL A 32 -1.77 0.15 10.96
C VAL A 32 -0.42 0.16 10.27
N LEU A 33 -0.02 -1.02 9.82
CA LEU A 33 1.04 -1.20 8.85
C LEU A 33 0.44 -1.76 7.56
N LYS A 34 0.82 -1.17 6.44
CA LYS A 34 0.50 -1.71 5.12
C LYS A 34 1.72 -2.31 4.46
N SER A 35 1.48 -3.34 3.66
CA SER A 35 2.48 -3.88 2.74
C SER A 35 1.85 -4.42 1.46
N LEU A 36 2.67 -4.44 0.40
CA LEU A 36 2.30 -4.95 -0.91
C LEU A 36 3.14 -6.17 -1.27
N ILE A 37 2.49 -7.19 -1.83
CA ILE A 37 3.16 -8.35 -2.42
C ILE A 37 2.71 -8.51 -3.86
N PHE A 38 3.65 -8.41 -4.80
CA PHE A 38 3.40 -8.66 -6.21
C PHE A 38 3.57 -10.13 -6.53
N LYS A 39 2.59 -10.74 -7.20
CA LYS A 39 2.63 -12.13 -7.67
C LYS A 39 2.69 -12.16 -9.19
N GLN A 40 3.75 -12.76 -9.73
CA GLN A 40 3.96 -12.81 -11.18
C GLN A 40 2.82 -13.55 -11.90
N LEU A 41 2.40 -14.68 -11.33
CA LEU A 41 1.30 -15.48 -11.86
C LEU A 41 -0.01 -14.67 -11.79
N ASN A 42 -0.70 -14.57 -12.92
CA ASN A 42 -1.98 -13.85 -13.08
C ASN A 42 -1.93 -12.34 -12.79
N LYS A 43 -0.73 -11.73 -12.74
CA LYS A 43 -0.55 -10.29 -12.44
C LYS A 43 -1.31 -9.85 -11.18
N LYS A 44 -1.28 -10.68 -10.14
CA LYS A 44 -1.99 -10.43 -8.88
C LYS A 44 -1.14 -9.54 -7.96
N VAL A 45 -1.78 -8.67 -7.20
CA VAL A 45 -1.16 -7.93 -6.10
C VAL A 45 -1.99 -8.13 -4.83
N GLU A 46 -1.30 -8.24 -3.70
CA GLU A 46 -1.93 -8.32 -2.37
C GLU A 46 -1.54 -7.09 -1.57
N LEU A 47 -2.53 -6.37 -1.04
CA LEU A 47 -2.36 -5.29 -0.08
C LEU A 47 -2.75 -5.81 1.30
N HIS A 48 -1.75 -6.00 2.15
CA HIS A 48 -1.91 -6.45 3.53
C HIS A 48 -2.03 -5.21 4.43
N THR A 49 -3.01 -5.20 5.32
CA THR A 49 -3.16 -4.19 6.37
C THR A 49 -3.18 -4.89 7.71
N LYS A 50 -2.24 -4.55 8.58
CA LYS A 50 -2.08 -5.12 9.91
C LYS A 50 -2.33 -4.08 10.99
N VAL A 51 -3.21 -4.40 11.93
CA VAL A 51 -3.47 -3.56 13.11
C VAL A 51 -2.34 -3.75 14.11
N VAL A 52 -1.66 -2.66 14.46
CA VAL A 52 -0.53 -2.64 15.40
C VAL A 52 -0.97 -2.22 16.79
N ASP A 53 -1.89 -1.27 16.88
CA ASP A 53 -2.42 -0.75 18.15
C ASP A 53 -3.86 -0.29 17.96
N LYS A 54 -4.74 -0.68 18.87
CA LYS A 54 -6.16 -0.29 18.91
C LYS A 54 -6.59 0.18 20.31
N THR A 55 -5.65 0.52 21.19
CA THR A 55 -5.91 0.90 22.59
C THR A 55 -6.84 2.10 22.74
N ARG A 56 -6.96 2.93 21.70
CA ARG A 56 -7.84 4.11 21.63
C ARG A 56 -8.99 3.95 20.65
N TYR A 57 -9.34 2.72 20.29
CA TYR A 57 -10.41 2.44 19.34
C TYR A 57 -11.36 1.39 19.88
N ASP A 58 -12.58 1.80 20.20
CA ASP A 58 -13.63 0.95 20.78
C ASP A 58 -14.39 0.12 19.71
N GLY A 59 -14.07 0.31 18.43
CA GLY A 59 -14.69 -0.42 17.32
C GLY A 59 -14.05 -1.78 17.05
N LYS A 60 -14.69 -2.56 16.16
CA LYS A 60 -14.12 -3.81 15.65
C LYS A 60 -13.20 -3.50 14.48
N ILE A 61 -11.92 -3.81 14.63
CA ILE A 61 -10.92 -3.72 13.57
C ILE A 61 -10.03 -4.97 13.61
N GLU A 62 -9.70 -5.48 12.43
CA GLU A 62 -8.95 -6.71 12.23
C GLU A 62 -7.95 -6.52 11.08
N ASP A 63 -6.95 -7.41 11.03
CA ASP A 63 -6.05 -7.49 9.89
C ASP A 63 -6.85 -7.84 8.63
N SER A 64 -6.40 -7.33 7.48
CA SER A 64 -7.07 -7.57 6.20
C SER A 64 -6.09 -7.74 5.06
N VAL A 65 -6.52 -8.50 4.05
CA VAL A 65 -5.79 -8.68 2.79
C VAL A 65 -6.74 -8.34 1.65
N LEU A 66 -6.40 -7.29 0.92
CA LEU A 66 -7.09 -6.90 -0.30
C LEU A 66 -6.34 -7.47 -1.50
N ILE A 67 -7.07 -8.16 -2.38
CA ILE A 67 -6.53 -8.74 -3.60
C ILE A 67 -6.90 -7.84 -4.77
N GLY A 68 -5.90 -7.50 -5.57
CA GLY A 68 -6.06 -6.76 -6.81
C GLY A 68 -5.26 -7.37 -7.95
N THR A 69 -5.28 -6.67 -9.08
CA THR A 69 -4.39 -6.94 -10.21
C THR A 69 -3.46 -5.77 -10.45
N PHE A 70 -2.38 -6.00 -11.18
CA PHE A 70 -1.48 -4.94 -11.61
C PHE A 70 -1.21 -4.97 -13.11
N GLU A 71 -1.00 -3.79 -13.67
CA GLU A 71 -0.59 -3.58 -15.05
C GLU A 71 0.71 -2.78 -15.10
N GLN A 72 1.57 -3.10 -16.06
CA GLN A 72 2.78 -2.36 -16.35
C GLN A 72 2.70 -1.80 -17.76
N SER A 73 3.17 -0.57 -17.93
CA SER A 73 3.25 0.09 -19.24
C SER A 73 4.67 0.54 -19.56
N ASP A 74 4.92 0.83 -20.84
CA ASP A 74 6.23 1.14 -21.45
C ASP A 74 7.02 2.30 -20.82
N LYS A 75 6.45 3.05 -19.88
CA LYS A 75 7.07 4.18 -19.19
C LYS A 75 7.33 3.92 -17.70
N ASP A 76 7.66 2.67 -17.36
CA ASP A 76 7.93 2.19 -15.99
C ASP A 76 6.81 2.54 -14.99
N THR A 77 5.58 2.61 -15.50
CA THR A 77 4.40 2.94 -14.71
C THR A 77 3.70 1.64 -14.34
N ILE A 78 3.46 1.47 -13.04
CA ILE A 78 2.66 0.38 -12.47
C ILE A 78 1.28 0.93 -12.11
N THR A 79 0.22 0.27 -12.53
CA THR A 79 -1.14 0.55 -12.05
C THR A 79 -1.62 -0.64 -11.23
N LEU A 80 -2.03 -0.40 -9.98
CA LEU A 80 -2.73 -1.38 -9.15
C LEU A 80 -4.23 -1.12 -9.25
N ILE A 81 -4.99 -2.19 -9.44
CA ILE A 81 -6.44 -2.15 -9.60
C ILE A 81 -7.03 -3.02 -8.50
N PHE A 82 -7.69 -2.36 -7.54
CA PHE A 82 -8.50 -2.99 -6.51
C PHE A 82 -9.97 -2.70 -6.78
N GLU A 83 -10.88 -3.39 -6.09
CA GLU A 83 -12.32 -3.29 -6.34
C GLU A 83 -12.87 -1.85 -6.23
N HIS A 84 -12.34 -1.06 -5.30
CA HIS A 84 -12.89 0.27 -4.97
C HIS A 84 -11.93 1.44 -5.24
N PHE A 85 -10.68 1.17 -5.64
CA PHE A 85 -9.70 2.21 -5.89
C PHE A 85 -8.58 1.74 -6.81
N GLN A 86 -7.86 2.71 -7.37
CA GLN A 86 -6.68 2.47 -8.18
C GLN A 86 -5.49 3.25 -7.63
N MET A 87 -4.31 2.66 -7.78
CA MET A 87 -3.05 3.28 -7.43
C MET A 87 -2.17 3.32 -8.67
N ARG A 88 -1.65 4.49 -9.02
CA ARG A 88 -0.73 4.61 -10.15
C ARG A 88 0.63 5.06 -9.66
N GLY A 89 1.64 4.26 -9.95
CA GLY A 89 2.97 4.47 -9.39
C GLY A 89 4.11 4.22 -10.35
N LYS A 90 5.32 4.42 -9.83
CA LYS A 90 6.58 4.18 -10.52
C LYS A 90 7.58 3.49 -9.61
N ILE A 91 8.35 2.58 -10.19
CA ILE A 91 9.50 1.97 -9.52
C ILE A 91 10.64 3.00 -9.50
N LEU A 92 11.22 3.20 -8.32
CA LEU A 92 12.35 4.09 -8.06
C LEU A 92 13.47 3.32 -7.35
N GLY A 93 14.63 3.98 -7.21
CA GLY A 93 15.83 3.40 -6.57
C GLY A 93 16.77 2.73 -7.56
N LYS A 94 18.06 2.67 -7.22
CA LYS A 94 19.08 2.09 -8.12
C LYS A 94 18.93 0.57 -8.27
N ASN A 95 18.33 -0.10 -7.28
CA ASN A 95 18.06 -1.55 -7.32
C ASN A 95 16.57 -1.88 -7.29
N GLU A 96 15.71 -0.96 -7.76
CA GLU A 96 14.26 -1.17 -7.86
C GLU A 96 13.63 -1.54 -6.50
N GLU A 97 14.17 -0.98 -5.42
CA GLU A 97 13.75 -1.31 -4.05
C GLU A 97 12.56 -0.49 -3.55
N MET A 98 12.15 0.54 -4.29
CA MET A 98 11.08 1.46 -3.92
C MET A 98 10.03 1.59 -5.01
N ILE A 99 8.77 1.75 -4.61
CA ILE A 99 7.66 2.08 -5.51
C ILE A 99 6.88 3.23 -4.90
N VAL A 100 6.64 4.29 -5.66
CA VAL A 100 5.83 5.44 -5.23
C VAL A 100 4.52 5.43 -5.98
N PHE A 101 3.39 5.48 -5.27
CA PHE A 101 2.05 5.48 -5.81
C PHE A 101 1.32 6.78 -5.51
N ASP A 102 0.65 7.34 -6.52
CA ASP A 102 -0.44 8.28 -6.35
C ASP A 102 -1.76 7.49 -6.28
N ILE A 103 -2.50 7.69 -5.18
CA ILE A 103 -3.80 7.04 -4.94
C ILE A 103 -4.91 7.96 -5.44
N TRP A 104 -5.78 7.42 -6.29
CA TRP A 104 -6.91 8.15 -6.85
C TRP A 104 -8.18 7.72 -6.11
N HIS A 105 -8.58 8.51 -5.12
CA HIS A 105 -9.86 8.39 -4.43
C HIS A 105 -10.63 9.72 -4.53
N THR A 106 -11.96 9.67 -4.61
CA THR A 106 -12.88 10.76 -5.02
C THR A 106 -12.81 12.05 -4.20
N ALA A 107 -12.09 12.09 -3.08
CA ALA A 107 -12.00 13.27 -2.21
C ALA A 107 -10.57 13.67 -1.77
N THR A 108 -9.55 12.85 -2.00
CA THR A 108 -8.19 13.09 -1.45
C THR A 108 -7.11 12.49 -2.34
N LYS A 109 -6.12 13.31 -2.71
CA LYS A 109 -4.88 12.83 -3.34
C LYS A 109 -3.89 12.46 -2.24
N ARG A 110 -3.58 11.17 -2.11
CA ARG A 110 -2.54 10.66 -1.19
C ARG A 110 -1.41 10.05 -2.03
N THR A 111 -0.18 10.28 -1.61
CA THR A 111 1.00 9.60 -2.16
C THR A 111 1.50 8.61 -1.11
N GLU A 112 1.72 7.36 -1.51
CA GLU A 112 2.28 6.31 -0.65
C GLU A 112 3.57 5.79 -1.27
N VAL A 113 4.57 5.53 -0.42
CA VAL A 113 5.86 4.97 -0.83
C VAL A 113 5.94 3.56 -0.25
N TYR A 114 6.40 2.59 -1.02
CA TYR A 114 6.55 1.21 -0.60
C TYR A 114 8.01 0.77 -0.83
N LYS A 115 8.67 0.24 0.20
CA LYS A 115 10.09 -0.19 0.13
C LYS A 115 10.25 -1.63 0.59
N ILE A 116 11.13 -2.37 -0.08
CA ILE A 116 11.61 -3.68 0.39
C ILE A 116 12.48 -3.46 1.64
N LYS A 117 12.17 -4.16 2.75
CA LYS A 117 13.07 -4.17 3.91
C LYS A 117 14.36 -4.94 3.55
N GLU A 118 15.50 -4.31 3.80
CA GLU A 118 16.82 -4.96 3.78
C GLU A 118 16.97 -5.93 4.96
#